data_AF-A0A1L9C5L8-F1
#
_entry.id   AF-A0A1L9C5L8-F1
#
_cell.length_a   1.000
_cell.length_b   1.000
_cell.length_c   1.000
_cell.angle_alpha   90.00
_cell.angle_beta   90.00
_cell.angle_gamma   90.00
#
_symmetry.space_group_name_H-M   'P 1'
#
loop_
_entity.id
_entity.type
_entity.pdbx_description
1 polymer ?
#
loop_
_entity_poly.entity_id
_entity_poly.type
_entity_poly.pdbx_seq_one_letter_code
_entity_poly.pdbx_strand_id
1 'polypeptide(L)'
;MGLILISGLGIYLGLLGLYLIIVDNNYIPGIALFIAALLISPPPIGISNMIIRHFNIELSMGLKLGIATLLMFIAWWQLGF
;
A
#
# COMPACT_ATOMS: atom_id res chain seq x y z
N MET A 1 9.21 -8.84 16.23
CA MET A 1 8.16 -9.60 15.49
C MET A 1 7.21 -8.71 14.70
N GLY A 2 6.52 -7.73 15.31
CA GLY A 2 5.48 -6.94 14.61
C GLY A 2 5.95 -6.21 13.34
N LEU A 3 7.11 -5.56 13.37
CA LEU A 3 7.68 -4.88 12.19
C LEU A 3 7.93 -5.84 11.02
N ILE A 4 8.45 -7.05 11.28
CA ILE A 4 8.73 -8.05 10.24
C ILE A 4 7.43 -8.52 9.58
N LEU A 5 6.36 -8.70 10.36
CA LEU A 5 5.04 -9.07 9.84
C LEU A 5 4.45 -7.96 8.97
N ILE A 6 4.54 -6.70 9.41
CA ILE A 6 4.05 -5.54 8.66
C ILE A 6 4.84 -5.35 7.35
N SER A 7 6.17 -5.52 7.40
CA SER A 7 7.03 -5.47 6.21
C SER A 7 6.72 -6.61 5.24
N GLY A 8 6.55 -7.84 5.74
CA GLY A 8 6.18 -9.00 4.92
C GLY A 8 4.82 -8.84 4.26
N LEU A 9 3.82 -8.37 5.00
CA LEU A 9 2.49 -8.06 4.48
C LEU A 9 2.57 -6.97 3.39
N GLY A 10 3.31 -5.88 3.65
CA GLY A 10 3.52 -4.82 2.67
C GLY A 10 4.14 -5.33 1.37
N ILE A 11 5.19 -6.16 1.46
CA ILE A 11 5.83 -6.76 0.27
C ILE A 11 4.85 -7.66 -0.49
N TYR A 12 4.10 -8.50 0.22
CA TYR A 12 3.10 -9.38 -0.39
C TYR A 12 2.03 -8.59 -1.15
N LEU A 13 1.44 -7.57 -0.52
CA LEU A 13 0.43 -6.71 -1.15
C LEU A 13 1.00 -5.94 -2.35
N GLY A 14 2.26 -5.49 -2.26
CA GLY A 14 2.92 -4.76 -3.34
C GLY A 14 3.16 -5.64 -4.56
N LEU A 15 3.65 -6.87 -4.36
CA LEU A 15 3.88 -7.83 -5.43
C LEU A 15 2.55 -8.29 -6.05
N LEU A 16 1.53 -8.55 -5.24
CA LEU A 16 0.20 -8.91 -5.73
C LEU A 16 -0.42 -7.76 -6.53
N GLY A 17 -0.29 -6.52 -6.05
CA GLY A 17 -0.74 -5.33 -6.79
C GLY A 17 -0.06 -5.18 -8.14
N LEU A 18 1.27 -5.34 -8.19
CA LEU A 18 2.04 -5.32 -9.45
C LEU A 18 1.64 -6.46 -10.39
N TYR A 19 1.41 -7.66 -9.86
CA TYR A 19 0.95 -8.81 -10.65
C TYR A 19 -0.40 -8.51 -11.31
N LEU A 20 -1.37 -7.98 -10.55
CA LEU A 20 -2.68 -7.62 -11.09
C LEU A 20 -2.60 -6.55 -12.19
N ILE A 21 -1.70 -5.58 -12.04
CA ILE A 21 -1.49 -4.52 -13.05
C ILE A 21 -0.83 -5.09 -14.31
N ILE A 22 0.29 -5.81 -14.16
CA ILE A 22 1.18 -6.18 -15.26
C ILE A 22 0.70 -7.45 -15.98
N VAL A 23 0.23 -8.45 -15.23
CA VAL A 23 -0.12 -9.77 -15.76
C VAL A 23 -1.60 -9.85 -16.08
N ASP A 24 -2.46 -9.49 -15.11
CA ASP A 24 -3.91 -9.68 -15.25
C ASP A 24 -4.63 -8.47 -15.87
N ASN A 25 -3.94 -7.36 -16.14
CA ASN A 25 -4.52 -6.08 -16.60
C ASN A 25 -5.70 -5.59 -15.74
N ASN A 26 -5.72 -5.96 -14.45
CA ASN A 26 -6.76 -5.60 -13.50
C ASN A 26 -6.30 -4.43 -12.62
N TYR A 27 -6.42 -3.23 -13.19
CA TYR A 27 -5.82 -2.01 -12.65
C TYR A 27 -6.43 -1.53 -11.32
N ILE A 28 -7.75 -1.67 -11.14
CA ILE A 28 -8.43 -1.13 -9.96
C ILE A 28 -7.94 -1.79 -8.65
N PRO A 29 -8.08 -3.12 -8.47
CA PRO A 29 -7.53 -3.79 -7.30
C PRO A 29 -6.00 -3.76 -7.29
N GLY A 30 -5.34 -3.79 -8.45
CA GLY A 30 -3.88 -3.75 -8.53
C GLY A 30 -3.27 -2.46 -7.98
N ILE A 31 -3.77 -1.30 -8.41
CA ILE A 31 -3.34 0.02 -7.92
C ILE A 31 -3.69 0.17 -6.44
N ALA A 32 -4.88 -0.25 -6.03
CA ALA A 32 -5.30 -0.16 -4.63
C ALA A 32 -4.37 -0.95 -3.70
N LEU A 33 -4.05 -2.21 -4.05
CA LEU A 33 -3.13 -3.05 -3.27
C LEU A 33 -1.70 -2.51 -3.27
N PHE A 34 -1.23 -1.99 -4.39
CA PHE A 34 0.11 -1.41 -4.49
C PHE A 34 0.26 -0.15 -3.63
N ILE A 35 -0.73 0.76 -3.66
CA ILE A 35 -0.71 1.95 -2.81
C ILE A 35 -0.84 1.57 -1.33
N ALA A 36 -1.71 0.60 -1.00
CA ALA A 36 -1.83 0.10 0.37
C ALA A 36 -0.50 -0.46 0.89
N ALA A 37 0.24 -1.20 0.05
CA ALA A 37 1.57 -1.71 0.36
C ALA A 37 2.57 -0.59 0.68
N LEU A 38 2.58 0.50 -0.09
CA LEU A 38 3.45 1.65 0.15
C LEU A 38 3.11 2.41 1.44
N LEU A 39 1.85 2.36 1.89
CA LEU A 39 1.38 3.01 3.11
C LEU A 39 1.62 2.16 4.37
N ILE A 40 1.48 0.84 4.27
CA ILE A 40 1.64 -0.12 5.37
C ILE A 40 3.11 -0.47 5.59
N SER A 41 3.86 -0.69 4.51
CA SER A 41 5.29 -0.93 4.64
C SER A 41 5.94 0.30 5.27
N PRO A 42 6.84 0.13 6.25
CA PRO A 42 7.63 1.26 6.71
C PRO A 42 8.39 1.81 5.49
N PRO A 43 8.06 3.02 4.99
CA PRO A 43 8.70 3.53 3.81
C PRO A 43 10.21 3.58 4.09
N PRO A 44 11.07 3.12 3.16
CA PRO A 44 12.49 3.42 3.24
C PRO A 44 12.65 4.91 3.54
N ILE A 45 13.53 5.27 4.48
CA ILE A 45 13.69 6.64 5.00
C ILE A 45 13.70 7.69 3.88
N GLY A 46 14.24 7.34 2.71
CA GLY A 46 14.21 8.15 1.49
C GLY A 46 12.81 8.54 0.98
N ILE A 47 11.85 7.60 0.90
CA ILE A 47 10.49 7.87 0.40
C ILE A 47 9.72 8.74 1.39
N SER A 48 9.85 8.46 2.70
CA SER A 48 9.18 9.26 3.73
C SER A 48 9.67 10.72 3.70
N ASN A 49 10.99 10.92 3.58
CA ASN A 49 11.59 12.24 3.45
C ASN A 49 11.19 12.95 2.14
N MET A 50 11.01 12.20 1.05
CA MET A 50 10.58 12.75 -0.22
C MET A 50 9.14 13.26 -0.15
N ILE A 51 8.21 12.49 0.46
CA ILE A 51 6.80 12.89 0.62
C ILE A 51 6.67 14.12 1.51
N ILE A 52 7.37 14.15 2.65
CA ILE A 52 7.34 15.30 3.57
C ILE A 52 7.84 16.56 2.84
N ARG A 53 8.91 16.46 2.06
CA ARG A 53 9.48 17.60 1.33
C ARG A 53 8.64 18.06 0.15
N HIS A 54 8.01 17.14 -0.59
CA HIS A 54 7.22 17.50 -1.79
C HIS A 54 5.80 17.95 -1.48
N PHE A 55 5.15 17.31 -0.51
CA PHE A 55 3.73 17.57 -0.22
C PHE A 55 3.52 18.40 1.04
N ASN A 56 4.57 18.60 1.87
CA ASN A 56 4.47 19.29 3.15
C ASN A 56 3.39 18.69 4.08
N ILE A 57 3.11 17.39 3.91
CA ILE A 57 2.10 16.64 4.65
C ILE A 57 2.82 15.59 5.48
N GLU A 58 2.72 15.71 6.81
CA GLU A 58 3.01 14.61 7.72
C GLU A 58 1.81 13.67 7.78
N LEU A 59 1.88 12.60 6.99
CA LEU A 59 0.90 11.51 7.08
C LEU A 59 1.08 10.79 8.42
N SER A 60 0.18 11.06 9.36
CA SER A 60 0.13 10.34 10.64
C SER A 60 -0.06 8.84 10.40
N MET A 61 0.50 8.02 11.30
CA MET A 61 0.40 6.55 11.18
C MET A 61 -1.06 6.07 11.11
N GLY A 62 -1.95 6.71 11.88
CA GLY A 62 -3.38 6.41 11.85
C GLY A 62 -4.04 6.71 10.51
N LEU A 63 -3.69 7.84 9.88
CA LEU A 63 -4.21 8.19 8.55
C LEU A 63 -3.73 7.21 7.47
N LYS A 64 -2.44 6.82 7.50
CA LYS A 64 -1.87 5.83 6.58
C LYS A 64 -2.59 4.49 6.68
N LEU A 65 -2.81 4.01 7.90
CA LEU A 65 -3.53 2.76 8.16
C LEU A 65 -5.00 2.85 7.71
N GLY A 66 -5.67 3.97 7.97
CA GLY A 66 -7.05 4.18 7.53
C GLY A 66 -7.20 4.14 6.01
N ILE A 67 -6.33 4.86 5.29
CA ILE A 67 -6.32 4.88 3.82
C ILE A 67 -5.98 3.48 3.27
N ALA A 68 -4.95 2.83 3.82
CA ALA A 68 -4.55 1.50 3.38
C ALA A 68 -5.64 0.44 3.60
N THR A 69 -6.36 0.51 4.72
CA THR A 69 -7.49 -0.39 5.02
C THR A 69 -8.62 -0.19 4.00
N LEU A 70 -8.96 1.05 3.68
CA LEU A 70 -9.98 1.37 2.68
C LEU A 70 -9.57 0.88 1.28
N LEU A 71 -8.31 1.04 0.90
CA LEU A 71 -7.78 0.53 -0.37
C LEU A 71 -7.79 -1.00 -0.44
N MET A 72 -7.40 -1.68 0.65
CA MET A 72 -7.51 -3.14 0.74
C MET A 72 -8.97 -3.60 0.63
N PHE A 73 -9.92 -2.87 1.22
CA PHE A 73 -11.35 -3.17 1.09
C PHE A 73 -11.86 -3.00 -0.35
N ILE A 74 -11.46 -1.93 -1.05
CA ILE A 74 -11.79 -1.73 -2.46
C ILE A 74 -11.24 -2.87 -3.32
N ALA A 75 -9.98 -3.26 -3.09
CA ALA A 75 -9.35 -4.36 -3.82
C ALA A 75 -10.08 -5.68 -3.55
N TRP A 76 -10.40 -5.97 -2.29
CA TRP A 76 -11.13 -7.17 -1.89
C TRP A 76 -12.50 -7.25 -2.56
N TRP A 77 -13.28 -6.16 -2.52
CA TRP A 77 -14.59 -6.07 -3.18
C TRP A 77 -14.51 -6.30 -4.70
N GLN A 78 -13.52 -5.72 -5.37
CA GLN A 78 -13.34 -5.86 -6.82
C GLN A 78 -12.83 -7.24 -7.25
N LEU A 79 -12.12 -7.95 -6.38
CA LEU A 79 -11.66 -9.31 -6.64
C LEU A 79 -12.77 -10.37 -6.44
N GLY A 80 -13.94 -9.98 -5.92
CA GLY A 80 -15.12 -10.85 -5.85
C GLY A 80 -15.07 -11.92 -4.75
N PHE A 81 -14.34 -11.65 -3.66
CA PHE A 81 -14.30 -12.51 -2.46
C PHE A 81 -15.50 -12.29 -1.53
#